data_AF-A0A7U9RQU4-F1
#
_entry.id   AF-A0A7U9RQU4-F1
#
_cell.length_a   1.000
_cell.length_b   1.000
_cell.length_c   1.000
_cell.angle_alpha   90.00
_cell.angle_beta   90.00
_cell.angle_gamma   90.00
#
_symmetry.space_group_name_H-M   'P 1'
#
loop_
_entity.id
_entity.type
_entity.pdbx_description
1 polymer ?
#
loop_
_entity_poly.entity_id
_entity_poly.type
_entity_poly.pdbx_seq_one_letter_code
_entity_poly.pdbx_strand_id
1 'polypeptide(L)' 'MKNIIEFPKVFISYACGTKDYQAKVLSFATNLINDGIDVVLDQWSLKEENDTYAFMK' A
#
# COMPACT_ATOMS: atom_id res chain seq x y z
N MET A 1 -1.99 -22.83 -16.42
CA MET A 1 -3.14 -21.92 -16.56
C MET A 1 -2.79 -20.62 -15.84
N LYS A 2 -2.87 -19.46 -16.50
CA LYS A 2 -2.72 -18.17 -15.82
C LYS A 2 -4.02 -17.92 -15.05
N ASN A 3 -3.94 -17.78 -13.73
CA ASN A 3 -5.06 -17.27 -12.95
C ASN A 3 -5.17 -15.77 -13.24
N ILE A 4 -6.22 -15.38 -13.95
CA ILE A 4 -6.53 -13.99 -14.24
C ILE A 4 -7.46 -13.53 -13.12
N ILE A 5 -7.06 -12.49 -12.39
CA ILE A 5 -7.89 -11.85 -11.38
C ILE A 5 -8.43 -10.58 -12.03
N GLU A 6 -9.75 -10.47 -12.15
CA GLU A 6 -10.42 -9.40 -12.91
C GLU A 6 -10.29 -8.03 -12.22
N PHE A 7 -10.09 -8.03 -10.89
CA PHE A 7 -9.81 -6.86 -10.06
C PHE A 7 -8.82 -7.24 -8.96
N PRO A 8 -7.52 -7.31 -9.28
CA PRO A 8 -6.52 -7.74 -8.31
C PRO A 8 -6.41 -6.70 -7.19
N LYS A 9 -6.50 -7.18 -5.96
CA LYS A 9 -6.25 -6.38 -4.76
C LYS A 9 -4.89 -6.72 -4.19
N VAL A 10 -4.02 -5.72 -4.03
CA VAL A 10 -2.64 -5.89 -3.58
C VAL A 10 -2.37 -5.05 -2.34
N PHE A 11 -1.65 -5.63 -1.39
CA PHE A 11 -1.13 -4.92 -0.23
C PHE A 11 0.37 -4.70 -0.41
N ILE A 12 0.83 -3.46 -0.26
CA ILE A 12 2.23 -3.08 -0.39
C ILE A 12 2.74 -2.70 0.99
N SER A 13 3.46 -3.62 1.63
CA SER A 13 4.28 -3.30 2.80
C SER A 13 5.63 -2.76 2.34
N TYR A 14 6.02 -1.62 2.88
CA TYR A 14 7.27 -0.95 2.56
C TYR A 14 7.90 -0.38 3.83
N ALA A 15 9.23 -0.28 3.86
CA ALA A 15 9.93 0.32 4.98
C ALA A 15 9.64 1.81 5.05
N CYS A 16 9.30 2.32 6.24
CA CYS A 16 9.17 3.75 6.49
C CYS A 16 10.59 4.39 6.45
N GLY A 17 11.01 4.76 5.24
CA GLY A 17 12.33 5.31 4.95
C GLY A 17 12.28 6.82 4.70
N THR A 18 13.14 7.30 3.80
CA THR A 18 13.21 8.71 3.41
C THR A 18 11.95 9.15 2.66
N LYS A 19 11.68 10.47 2.65
CA LYS A 19 10.57 11.06 1.89
C LYS A 19 10.64 10.71 0.39
N ASP A 20 11.85 10.63 -0.17
CA ASP A 20 12.05 10.22 -1.57
C ASP A 20 11.65 8.77 -1.82
N TYR A 21 11.93 7.86 -0.88
CA TYR A 21 11.50 6.47 -0.98
C TYR A 21 9.97 6.36 -0.86
N GLN A 22 9.38 7.09 0.08
CA GLN A 22 7.92 7.16 0.24
C GLN A 22 7.24 7.71 -1.04
N ALA A 23 7.79 8.76 -1.65
CA ALA A 23 7.28 9.33 -2.89
C ALA A 23 7.35 8.34 -4.06
N LYS A 24 8.42 7.52 -4.13
CA LYS A 24 8.52 6.44 -5.13
C LYS A 24 7.48 5.34 -4.90
N VAL A 25 7.27 4.92 -3.66
CA VAL A 25 6.23 3.93 -3.32
C VAL A 25 4.84 4.45 -3.66
N LEU A 26 4.55 5.71 -3.35
CA LEU A 26 3.31 6.39 -3.74
C LEU A 26 3.14 6.43 -5.26
N SER A 27 4.16 6.85 -6.01
CA SER A 27 4.10 6.85 -7.48
C SER A 27 3.87 5.45 -8.05
N PHE A 28 4.47 4.43 -7.45
CA PHE A 28 4.28 3.04 -7.86
C PHE A 28 2.84 2.57 -7.61
N ALA A 29 2.28 2.84 -6.42
CA ALA A 29 0.90 2.52 -6.09
C ALA A 29 -0.10 3.24 -7.02
N THR A 30 0.14 4.51 -7.33
CA THR A 30 -0.70 5.28 -8.27
C THR A 30 -0.72 4.64 -9.65
N ASN A 31 0.42 4.15 -10.15
CA ASN A 31 0.48 3.48 -11.44
C ASN A 31 -0.34 2.18 -11.44
N LEU A 32 -0.24 1.38 -10.37
CA LEU A 32 -1.03 0.16 -10.22
C LEU A 32 -2.54 0.44 -10.19
N ILE A 33 -2.97 1.51 -9.51
CA ILE A 33 -4.38 1.95 -9.51
C ILE A 33 -4.83 2.33 -10.92
N ASN A 34 -4.00 3.05 -11.68
CA ASN A 34 -4.30 3.38 -13.08
C ASN A 34 -4.40 2.14 -13.97
N ASP A 35 -3.69 1.06 -13.63
CA ASP A 35 -3.77 -0.23 -14.30
C ASP A 35 -5.01 -1.07 -13.87
N GLY A 36 -5.88 -0.52 -13.02
CA GLY A 36 -7.12 -1.17 -12.54
C GLY A 36 -6.92 -2.09 -11.34
N ILE A 37 -5.79 -1.96 -10.63
CA ILE A 37 -5.44 -2.76 -9.46
C ILE A 37 -5.84 -2.01 -8.19
N ASP A 38 -6.57 -2.66 -7.29
CA ASP A 38 -6.90 -2.09 -5.97
C ASP A 38 -5.66 -2.18 -5.06
N VAL A 39 -5.08 -1.04 -4.68
CA VAL A 39 -3.83 -0.99 -3.90
C VAL A 39 -4.11 -0.50 -2.49
N VAL A 40 -3.65 -1.28 -1.51
CA VAL A 40 -3.60 -0.89 -0.12
C VAL A 40 -2.13 -0.70 0.26
N LEU A 41 -1.76 0.50 0.70
CA LEU A 41 -0.41 0.77 1.21
C LEU A 41 -0.38 0.53 2.71
N ASP A 42 0.73 -0.04 3.19
CA ASP A 42 1.08 -0.08 4.60
C ASP A 42 1.49 1.32 5.05
N GLN A 43 0.50 2.17 5.33
CA GLN A 43 0.75 3.46 5.91
C GLN A 43 0.92 3.24 7.42
N TRP A 44 2.11 2.78 7.84
CA TRP A 44 2.60 2.99 9.20
C TRP A 44 2.68 4.49 9.41
N SER A 45 1.54 5.05 9.77
CA SER A 45 1.44 6.37 10.34
C SER A 45 2.23 6.28 11.64
N LEU A 46 3.49 6.71 11.61
CA LEU A 46 4.07 7.42 12.74
C LEU A 46 3.29 8.73 12.92
N LYS A 47 1.97 8.64 13.09
CA LYS A 47 1.24 9.58 13.91
C LYS A 47 1.57 9.13 15.32
N GLU A 48 2.36 9.91 16.02
CA GLU A 48 2.21 9.95 17.47
C GLU A 48 0.71 10.11 17.76
N GLU A 49 0.15 9.12 18.47
CA GLU A 49 -1.26 8.99 18.87
C GLU A 49 -2.27 8.77 17.70
N ASN A 50 -3.06 7.71 17.62
CA ASN A 50 -3.57 6.80 18.64
C ASN A 50 -4.07 5.52 17.93
N ASP A 51 -3.95 4.39 18.63
CA ASP A 51 -4.57 3.08 18.35
C ASP A 51 -3.96 2.16 17.26
N THR A 52 -2.81 1.57 17.59
CA THR A 52 -2.21 0.41 16.90
C THR A 52 -2.91 -0.93 17.18
N TYR A 53 -4.16 -0.96 17.65
CA TYR A 53 -4.84 -2.20 18.04
C TYR A 53 -6.00 -2.65 17.13
N ALA A 54 -6.43 -1.84 16.15
CA ALA A 54 -7.70 -2.12 15.46
C ALA A 54 -7.65 -3.05 14.24
N PHE A 55 -6.48 -3.48 13.74
CA PHE A 55 -6.38 -4.17 12.44
C PHE A 55 -5.92 -5.64 12.48
N MET A 56 -5.92 -6.28 13.66
CA MET A 56 -5.74 -7.73 13.78
C MET A 56 -6.95 -8.38 14.45
N LYS A 57 -8.08 -8.40 13.72
CA LYS A 57 -9.09 -9.44 13.88
C LYS A 57 -9.66 -9.86 12.55
#